data_AF-A0A957N1I7-F1
#
_entry.id   AF-A0A957N1I7-F1
#
_cell.length_a   1.000
_cell.length_b   1.000
_cell.length_c   1.000
_cell.angle_alpha   90.00
_cell.angle_beta   90.00
_cell.angle_gamma   90.00
#
_symmetry.space_group_name_H-M   'P 1'
#
loop_
_entity.id
_entity.type
_entity.pdbx_description
1 polymer ?
#
loop_
_entity_poly.entity_id
_entity_poly.type
_entity_poly.pdbx_seq_one_letter_code
_entity_poly.pdbx_strand_id
1 'polypeptide(L)'
;MTQNDAAMGGVDAFIAGVSRYAMDHYTGRLHQHAFIHAVADDYAFIRVRDITRPVRFLRQMEGAPPLTLGTAGFRPDLVDDANPARHYTAFVFVGYWLPRPLAVLTLWLWEMAGFVRYGGVWSANDMASGRTGIRHGAWVRRLGPEVLPGLIAAELAAHPATVGDADDASTLSPAA
;
A
#
# COMPACT_ATOMS: atom_id res chain seq x y z
N MET A 1 11.56 24.37 -4.02
CA MET A 1 10.13 23.98 -4.03
C MET A 1 9.45 24.78 -5.12
N THR A 2 9.33 24.18 -6.29
CA THR A 2 8.63 24.78 -7.44
C THR A 2 7.16 24.39 -7.38
N GLN A 3 6.32 25.20 -8.02
CA GLN A 3 4.86 25.13 -8.03
C GLN A 3 4.27 23.77 -8.50
N ASN A 4 5.10 22.84 -9.01
CA ASN A 4 4.73 21.47 -9.37
C ASN A 4 4.69 20.48 -8.19
N ASP A 5 5.29 20.80 -7.04
CA ASP A 5 5.27 19.92 -5.85
C ASP A 5 3.89 19.88 -5.16
N ALA A 6 2.99 20.81 -5.51
CA ALA A 6 1.70 21.01 -4.85
C ALA A 6 0.55 20.13 -5.37
N ALA A 7 0.77 19.33 -6.43
CA ALA A 7 -0.28 18.56 -7.10
C ALA A 7 -0.11 17.03 -7.04
N MET A 8 0.99 16.51 -6.49
CA MET A 8 1.18 15.07 -6.37
C MET A 8 0.48 14.56 -5.10
N GLY A 9 -0.79 14.20 -5.22
CA GLY A 9 -1.49 13.28 -4.32
C GLY A 9 -1.51 11.86 -4.90
N GLY A 10 -2.08 10.92 -4.18
CA GLY A 10 -2.37 9.59 -4.67
C GLY A 10 -1.15 8.69 -4.87
N VAL A 11 -1.24 7.77 -5.83
CA VAL A 11 -0.23 6.73 -6.04
C VAL A 11 1.11 7.31 -6.52
N ASP A 12 1.11 8.36 -7.33
CA ASP A 12 2.34 8.96 -7.86
C ASP A 12 3.16 9.62 -6.74
N ALA A 13 2.48 10.33 -5.84
CA ALA A 13 3.08 10.89 -4.63
C ALA A 13 3.65 9.80 -3.73
N PHE A 14 2.95 8.68 -3.64
CA PHE A 14 3.38 7.53 -2.85
C PHE A 14 4.64 6.91 -3.44
N ILE A 15 4.68 6.65 -4.75
CA ILE A 15 5.84 6.12 -5.46
C ILE A 15 7.03 7.06 -5.30
N ALA A 16 6.85 8.37 -5.51
CA ALA A 16 7.91 9.35 -5.36
C ALA A 16 8.45 9.42 -3.92
N GLY A 17 7.56 9.38 -2.93
CA GLY A 17 7.92 9.35 -1.52
C GLY A 17 8.71 8.09 -1.13
N VAL A 18 8.23 6.91 -1.51
CA VAL A 18 8.92 5.64 -1.23
C VAL A 18 10.25 5.55 -1.98
N SER A 19 10.34 6.10 -3.20
CA SER A 19 11.60 6.15 -3.96
C SER A 19 12.67 6.95 -3.22
N ARG A 20 12.31 8.11 -2.65
CA ARG A 20 13.23 8.91 -1.83
C ARG A 20 13.73 8.13 -0.62
N TYR A 21 12.82 7.48 0.12
CA TYR A 21 13.19 6.61 1.24
C TYR A 21 14.13 5.48 0.83
N ALA A 22 13.89 4.85 -0.32
CA ALA A 22 14.75 3.77 -0.81
C ALA A 22 16.16 4.28 -1.16
N MET A 23 16.28 5.49 -1.72
CA MET A 23 17.56 6.13 -2.01
C MET A 23 18.32 6.53 -0.73
N ASP A 24 17.64 7.10 0.25
CA ASP A 24 18.24 7.56 1.51
C ASP A 24 18.76 6.39 2.38
N HIS A 25 18.19 5.20 2.19
CA HIS A 25 18.55 3.98 2.91
C HIS A 25 19.34 2.97 2.07
N TYR A 26 20.13 3.46 1.10
CA TYR A 26 20.92 2.60 0.23
C TYR A 26 22.09 1.93 0.98
N THR A 27 22.20 0.60 0.84
CA THR A 27 23.24 -0.38 1.30
C THR A 27 23.04 -1.12 2.63
N GLY A 28 22.82 -2.45 2.58
CA GLY A 28 22.94 -3.37 3.72
C GLY A 28 21.66 -3.56 4.59
N ARG A 29 21.64 -4.62 5.41
CA ARG A 29 20.42 -5.04 6.16
C ARG A 29 19.95 -4.04 7.21
N LEU A 30 20.87 -3.33 7.88
CA LEU A 30 20.49 -2.33 8.89
C LEU A 30 19.70 -1.17 8.27
N HIS A 31 20.04 -0.77 7.04
CA HIS A 31 19.36 0.29 6.32
C HIS A 31 18.00 -0.17 5.77
N GLN A 32 17.88 -1.45 5.44
CA GLN A 32 16.60 -2.05 5.06
C GLN A 32 15.58 -2.06 6.22
N HIS A 33 16.03 -2.33 7.46
CA HIS A 33 15.17 -2.17 8.63
C HIS A 33 14.77 -0.71 8.84
N ALA A 34 15.74 0.21 8.76
CA ALA A 34 15.48 1.65 8.90
C ALA A 34 14.46 2.15 7.87
N PHE A 35 14.60 1.72 6.61
CA PHE A 35 13.65 1.99 5.54
C PHE A 35 12.23 1.53 5.87
N ILE A 36 12.07 0.27 6.27
CA ILE A 36 10.74 -0.27 6.60
C ILE A 36 10.13 0.44 7.80
N HIS A 37 10.93 0.81 8.80
CA HIS A 37 10.45 1.59 9.93
C HIS A 37 10.02 3.00 9.53
N ALA A 38 10.80 3.69 8.70
CA ALA A 38 10.50 5.05 8.26
C ALA A 38 9.21 5.09 7.43
N VAL A 39 9.10 4.22 6.42
CA VAL A 39 7.90 4.12 5.58
C VAL A 39 6.67 3.73 6.41
N ALA A 40 6.82 2.82 7.38
CA ALA A 40 5.70 2.41 8.23
C ALA A 40 5.27 3.48 9.25
N ASP A 41 6.18 4.28 9.81
CA ASP A 41 5.80 5.41 10.69
C ASP A 41 5.05 6.48 9.90
N ASP A 42 5.52 6.82 8.70
CA ASP A 42 4.97 7.91 7.90
C ASP A 42 3.63 7.61 7.24
N TYR A 43 3.49 6.43 6.63
CA TYR A 43 2.29 6.09 5.85
C TYR A 43 1.30 5.24 6.65
N ALA A 44 1.77 4.39 7.56
CA ALA A 44 0.90 3.48 8.32
C ALA A 44 0.73 3.87 9.80
N PHE A 45 1.49 4.86 10.27
CA PHE A 45 1.58 5.21 11.69
C PHE A 45 1.94 3.99 12.54
N ILE A 46 3.00 3.27 12.18
CA ILE A 46 3.50 2.14 12.98
C ILE A 46 4.80 2.56 13.66
N ARG A 47 4.73 2.81 14.98
CA ARG A 47 5.91 3.15 15.79
C ARG A 47 6.33 1.94 16.59
N VAL A 48 7.46 1.35 16.21
CA VAL A 48 7.98 0.13 16.85
C VAL A 48 8.26 0.33 18.35
N ARG A 49 8.63 1.53 18.77
CA ARG A 49 8.78 1.88 20.20
C ARG A 49 7.52 1.63 21.03
N ASP A 50 6.34 1.77 20.42
CA ASP A 50 5.05 1.66 21.10
C ASP A 50 4.54 0.20 21.14
N ILE A 51 5.18 -0.75 20.45
CA ILE A 51 4.83 -2.19 20.51
C ILE A 51 4.90 -2.73 21.95
N THR A 52 5.83 -2.22 22.76
CA THR A 52 5.94 -2.58 24.18
C THR A 52 4.80 -2.05 25.06
N ARG A 53 3.94 -1.18 24.50
CA ARG A 53 2.81 -0.53 25.16
C ARG A 53 1.53 -0.81 24.35
N PRO A 54 0.93 -2.00 24.47
CA PRO A 54 -0.07 -2.50 23.54
C PRO A 54 -1.30 -1.58 23.39
N VAL A 55 -1.77 -0.98 24.49
CA VAL A 55 -2.91 -0.03 24.43
C VAL A 55 -2.57 1.21 23.61
N ARG A 56 -1.35 1.73 23.72
CA ARG A 56 -0.89 2.89 22.96
C ARG A 56 -0.70 2.53 21.49
N PHE A 57 -0.15 1.35 21.22
CA PHE A 57 -0.01 0.82 19.86
C PHE A 57 -1.37 0.64 19.18
N LEU A 58 -2.36 0.07 19.87
CA LEU A 58 -3.71 -0.08 19.32
C LEU A 58 -4.35 1.29 19.02
N ARG A 59 -4.24 2.26 19.94
CA ARG A 59 -4.71 3.63 19.68
C ARG A 59 -3.99 4.30 18.51
N GLN A 60 -2.71 3.99 18.32
CA GLN A 60 -1.95 4.50 17.19
C GLN A 60 -2.48 3.95 15.87
N MET A 61 -2.77 2.65 15.85
CA MET A 61 -3.39 1.99 14.70
C MET A 61 -4.80 2.50 14.38
N GLU A 62 -5.44 3.25 15.28
CA GLU A 62 -6.70 3.96 15.03
C GLU A 62 -6.49 5.38 14.46
N GLY A 63 -5.31 5.96 14.69
CA GLY A 63 -4.99 7.34 14.31
C GLY A 63 -4.72 7.53 12.82
N ALA A 64 -4.85 8.79 12.36
CA ALA A 64 -4.43 9.17 11.02
C ALA A 64 -2.89 9.14 10.91
N PRO A 65 -2.34 8.58 9.82
CA PRO A 65 -0.90 8.63 9.59
C PRO A 65 -0.41 10.05 9.31
N PRO A 66 0.88 10.32 9.56
CA PRO A 66 1.51 11.60 9.21
C PRO A 66 1.30 12.02 7.75
N LEU A 67 1.30 11.05 6.83
CA LEU A 67 1.07 11.28 5.40
C LEU A 67 -0.27 10.68 4.95
N THR A 68 -1.14 11.53 4.44
CA THR A 68 -2.40 11.17 3.76
C THR A 68 -2.34 11.62 2.32
N LEU A 69 -2.36 10.67 1.39
CA LEU A 69 -2.17 10.95 -0.03
C LEU A 69 -3.49 10.95 -0.82
N GLY A 70 -4.58 10.43 -0.26
CA GLY A 70 -5.82 10.24 -1.02
C GLY A 70 -5.76 9.01 -1.92
N THR A 71 -6.79 8.84 -2.74
CA THR A 71 -7.00 7.63 -3.56
C THR A 71 -6.62 7.80 -5.04
N ALA A 72 -6.21 9.01 -5.44
CA ALA A 72 -5.95 9.32 -6.85
C ALA A 72 -4.93 8.35 -7.48
N GLY A 73 -5.25 7.83 -8.66
CA GLY A 73 -4.37 6.91 -9.41
C GLY A 73 -4.21 5.51 -8.81
N PHE A 74 -4.75 5.23 -7.62
CA PHE A 74 -4.78 3.86 -7.11
C PHE A 74 -5.80 3.02 -7.89
N ARG A 75 -5.48 1.73 -8.03
CA ARG A 75 -6.40 0.73 -8.55
C ARG A 75 -7.67 0.63 -7.71
N PRO A 76 -8.86 0.77 -8.31
CA PRO A 76 -10.13 0.74 -7.57
C PRO A 76 -10.36 -0.56 -6.78
N ASP A 77 -9.84 -1.70 -7.24
CA ASP A 77 -9.95 -3.00 -6.57
C ASP A 77 -9.04 -3.16 -5.35
N LEU A 78 -8.20 -2.15 -5.06
CA LEU A 78 -7.28 -2.12 -3.92
C LEU A 78 -7.55 -0.94 -2.97
N VAL A 79 -8.60 -0.17 -3.23
CA VAL A 79 -8.99 1.00 -2.43
C VAL A 79 -10.26 0.69 -1.65
N ASP A 80 -10.19 0.84 -0.33
CA ASP A 80 -11.35 0.70 0.56
C ASP A 80 -11.58 1.95 1.44
N ASP A 81 -10.55 2.76 1.63
CA ASP A 81 -10.60 3.98 2.45
C ASP A 81 -10.05 5.22 1.71
N ALA A 82 -10.07 6.36 2.38
CA ALA A 82 -9.56 7.62 1.85
C ALA A 82 -8.02 7.71 1.80
N ASN A 83 -7.30 6.70 2.28
CA ASN A 83 -5.82 6.69 2.31
C ASN A 83 -5.24 5.27 2.09
N PRO A 84 -5.41 4.68 0.89
CA PRO A 84 -5.05 3.29 0.60
C PRO A 84 -3.56 2.98 0.85
N ALA A 85 -2.69 3.99 0.75
CA ALA A 85 -1.27 3.89 1.08
C ALA A 85 -1.04 3.39 2.52
N ARG A 86 -1.91 3.77 3.47
CA ARG A 86 -1.82 3.38 4.88
C ARG A 86 -1.97 1.88 5.07
N HIS A 87 -3.09 1.34 4.62
CA HIS A 87 -3.43 -0.07 4.79
C HIS A 87 -2.40 -0.95 4.06
N TYR A 88 -2.09 -0.61 2.81
CA TYR A 88 -1.05 -1.29 2.05
C TYR A 88 0.29 -1.30 2.79
N THR A 89 0.75 -0.14 3.30
CA THR A 89 2.05 -0.03 3.98
C THR A 89 2.10 -0.82 5.27
N ALA A 90 1.00 -0.86 6.03
CA ALA A 90 0.92 -1.69 7.24
C ALA A 90 1.20 -3.16 6.90
N PHE A 91 0.69 -3.66 5.79
CA PHE A 91 0.92 -5.04 5.36
C PHE A 91 2.27 -5.27 4.69
N VAL A 92 2.88 -4.25 4.08
CA VAL A 92 4.32 -4.30 3.72
C VAL A 92 5.17 -4.50 4.96
N PHE A 93 4.91 -3.74 6.04
CA PHE A 93 5.62 -3.90 7.30
C PHE A 93 5.45 -5.31 7.88
N VAL A 94 4.21 -5.82 7.93
CA VAL A 94 3.91 -7.18 8.41
C VAL A 94 4.61 -8.25 7.57
N GLY A 95 4.53 -8.16 6.24
CA GLY A 95 5.16 -9.12 5.31
C GLY A 95 6.68 -9.10 5.34
N TYR A 96 7.27 -7.96 5.70
CA TYR A 96 8.70 -7.82 5.91
C TYR A 96 9.16 -8.61 7.14
N TRP A 97 8.50 -8.42 8.29
CA TRP A 97 8.94 -9.03 9.55
C TRP A 97 8.52 -10.49 9.71
N LEU A 98 7.31 -10.85 9.29
CA LEU A 98 6.75 -12.17 9.53
C LEU A 98 7.00 -13.15 8.38
N PRO A 99 7.09 -14.46 8.65
CA PRO A 99 6.94 -15.48 7.61
C PRO A 99 5.50 -15.45 7.07
N ARG A 100 5.32 -15.80 5.80
CA ARG A 100 4.05 -15.65 5.07
C ARG A 100 2.82 -16.23 5.78
N PRO A 101 2.85 -17.42 6.41
CA PRO A 101 1.67 -17.95 7.13
C PRO A 101 1.22 -17.04 8.28
N LEU A 102 2.17 -16.51 9.06
CA LEU A 102 1.87 -15.61 10.18
C LEU A 102 1.41 -14.25 9.67
N ALA A 103 2.01 -13.73 8.59
CA ALA A 103 1.57 -12.48 7.99
C ALA A 103 0.11 -12.56 7.50
N VAL A 104 -0.26 -13.67 6.86
CA VAL A 104 -1.64 -13.94 6.41
C VAL A 104 -2.58 -14.09 7.60
N LEU A 105 -2.16 -14.77 8.66
CA LEU A 105 -2.96 -14.84 9.89
C LEU A 105 -3.19 -13.46 10.50
N THR A 106 -2.17 -12.60 10.56
CA THR A 106 -2.30 -11.22 11.04
C THR A 106 -3.30 -10.43 10.21
N LEU A 107 -3.29 -10.57 8.89
CA LEU A 107 -4.30 -9.96 8.01
C LEU A 107 -5.71 -10.44 8.36
N TRP A 108 -5.92 -11.74 8.51
CA TRP A 108 -7.23 -12.28 8.90
C TRP A 108 -7.69 -11.75 10.27
N LEU A 109 -6.81 -11.72 11.26
CA LEU A 109 -7.14 -11.19 12.59
C LEU A 109 -7.47 -9.70 12.54
N TRP A 110 -6.77 -8.94 11.71
CA TRP A 110 -7.02 -7.52 11.50
C TRP A 110 -8.41 -7.29 10.89
N GLU A 111 -8.75 -8.02 9.83
CA GLU A 111 -10.07 -7.93 9.21
C GLU A 111 -11.19 -8.40 10.14
N MET A 112 -10.98 -9.47 10.92
CA MET A 112 -11.97 -9.90 11.91
C MET A 112 -12.20 -8.84 12.99
N ALA A 113 -11.15 -8.17 13.44
CA ALA A 113 -11.27 -7.06 14.38
C ALA A 113 -12.01 -5.85 13.76
N GLY A 114 -11.70 -5.52 12.50
CA GLY A 114 -12.41 -4.50 11.72
C GLY A 114 -13.90 -4.82 11.54
N PHE A 115 -14.22 -6.06 11.16
CA PHE A 115 -15.58 -6.56 10.99
C PHE A 115 -16.40 -6.39 12.28
N VAL A 116 -15.85 -6.79 13.43
CA VAL A 116 -16.51 -6.60 14.73
C VAL A 116 -16.67 -5.12 15.08
N ARG A 117 -15.65 -4.30 14.79
CA ARG A 117 -15.63 -2.86 15.11
C ARG A 117 -16.60 -2.04 14.26
N TYR A 118 -16.72 -2.34 12.97
CA TYR A 118 -17.50 -1.56 12.00
C TYR A 118 -18.87 -2.20 11.67
N GLY A 119 -19.37 -3.08 12.55
CA GLY A 119 -20.75 -3.56 12.49
C GLY A 119 -21.03 -4.60 11.39
N GLY A 120 -20.03 -5.42 11.05
CA GLY A 120 -20.21 -6.55 10.13
C GLY A 120 -19.88 -6.27 8.66
N VAL A 121 -19.12 -5.21 8.37
CA VAL A 121 -18.62 -4.93 7.02
C VAL A 121 -17.30 -5.66 6.83
N TRP A 122 -17.23 -6.48 5.78
CA TRP A 122 -16.01 -7.17 5.35
C TRP A 122 -15.56 -6.58 4.01
N SER A 123 -14.31 -6.11 3.91
CA SER A 123 -13.80 -5.60 2.65
C SER A 123 -12.92 -6.63 1.92
N ALA A 124 -13.35 -6.98 0.70
CA ALA A 124 -12.54 -7.76 -0.22
C ALA A 124 -11.32 -6.97 -0.71
N ASN A 125 -11.45 -5.64 -0.83
CA ASN A 125 -10.40 -4.75 -1.30
C ASN A 125 -9.28 -4.64 -0.24
N ASP A 126 -9.63 -4.57 1.05
CA ASP A 126 -8.65 -4.57 2.13
C ASP A 126 -7.87 -5.89 2.20
N MET A 127 -8.55 -7.02 1.99
CA MET A 127 -7.89 -8.32 1.87
C MET A 127 -6.95 -8.39 0.66
N ALA A 128 -7.34 -7.82 -0.47
CA ALA A 128 -6.52 -7.79 -1.68
C ALA A 128 -5.28 -6.90 -1.48
N SER A 129 -5.49 -5.67 -1.01
CA SER A 129 -4.43 -4.70 -0.68
C SER A 129 -3.46 -5.26 0.36
N GLY A 130 -3.97 -5.88 1.42
CA GLY A 130 -3.16 -6.52 2.46
C GLY A 130 -2.32 -7.69 1.95
N ARG A 131 -2.89 -8.56 1.09
CA ARG A 131 -2.12 -9.66 0.46
C ARG A 131 -0.99 -9.13 -0.44
N THR A 132 -1.26 -8.07 -1.21
CA THR A 132 -0.27 -7.40 -2.05
C THR A 132 0.85 -6.81 -1.18
N GLY A 133 0.50 -6.09 -0.11
CA GLY A 133 1.45 -5.57 0.86
C GLY A 133 2.34 -6.66 1.47
N ILE A 134 1.76 -7.76 1.94
CA ILE A 134 2.51 -8.89 2.52
C ILE A 134 3.53 -9.46 1.52
N ARG A 135 3.11 -9.66 0.27
CA ARG A 135 4.00 -10.13 -0.78
C ARG A 135 5.15 -9.16 -1.02
N HIS A 136 4.86 -7.86 -1.11
CA HIS A 136 5.86 -6.83 -1.35
C HIS A 136 6.83 -6.70 -0.18
N GLY A 137 6.37 -6.76 1.07
CA GLY A 137 7.23 -6.81 2.25
C GLY A 137 8.21 -7.99 2.22
N ALA A 138 7.74 -9.16 1.80
CA ALA A 138 8.59 -10.34 1.65
C ALA A 138 9.64 -10.18 0.53
N TRP A 139 9.29 -9.52 -0.58
CA TRP A 139 10.24 -9.16 -1.63
C TRP A 139 11.26 -8.14 -1.16
N VAL A 140 10.80 -7.08 -0.47
CA VAL A 140 11.69 -6.08 0.13
C VAL A 140 12.67 -6.77 1.06
N ARG A 141 12.23 -7.69 1.93
CA ARG A 141 13.13 -8.47 2.81
C ARG A 141 14.24 -9.20 2.04
N ARG A 142 13.90 -9.77 0.89
CA ARG A 142 14.81 -10.63 0.10
C ARG A 142 15.75 -9.85 -0.81
N LEU A 143 15.24 -8.81 -1.46
CA LEU A 143 15.93 -8.11 -2.54
C LEU A 143 16.48 -6.76 -2.08
N GLY A 144 15.74 -6.03 -1.26
CA GLY A 144 16.14 -4.72 -0.74
C GLY A 144 15.01 -3.67 -0.87
N PRO A 145 15.19 -2.45 -0.34
CA PRO A 145 14.21 -1.37 -0.44
C PRO A 145 13.86 -0.94 -1.87
N GLU A 146 14.81 -1.07 -2.79
CA GLU A 146 14.76 -0.55 -4.16
C GLU A 146 13.67 -1.19 -5.02
N VAL A 147 13.20 -2.39 -4.65
CA VAL A 147 12.12 -3.06 -5.41
C VAL A 147 10.76 -2.46 -5.09
N LEU A 148 10.58 -1.82 -3.93
CA LEU A 148 9.25 -1.40 -3.47
C LEU A 148 8.58 -0.35 -4.39
N PRO A 149 9.27 0.71 -4.86
CA PRO A 149 8.65 1.67 -5.77
C PRO A 149 8.14 1.02 -7.06
N GLY A 150 8.93 0.13 -7.66
CA GLY A 150 8.55 -0.59 -8.87
C GLY A 150 7.35 -1.52 -8.66
N LEU A 151 7.30 -2.21 -7.51
CA LEU A 151 6.16 -3.05 -7.13
C LEU A 151 4.88 -2.23 -6.91
N ILE A 152 4.98 -1.05 -6.30
CA ILE A 152 3.85 -0.11 -6.15
C ILE A 152 3.37 0.35 -7.52
N ALA A 153 4.27 0.83 -8.37
CA ALA A 153 3.92 1.30 -9.71
C ALA A 153 3.27 0.21 -10.57
N ALA A 154 3.76 -1.03 -10.49
CA ALA A 154 3.23 -2.13 -11.29
C ALA A 154 1.86 -2.64 -10.80
N GLU A 155 1.63 -2.68 -9.49
CA GLU A 155 0.50 -3.42 -8.93
C GLU A 155 -0.54 -2.56 -8.23
N LEU A 156 -0.21 -1.34 -7.80
CA LEU A 156 -1.13 -0.42 -7.11
C LEU A 156 -1.64 0.70 -8.01
N ALA A 157 -0.87 1.09 -9.03
CA ALA A 157 -1.31 2.13 -9.97
C ALA A 157 -2.41 1.58 -10.90
N ALA A 158 -3.44 2.39 -11.13
CA ALA A 158 -4.46 2.09 -12.12
C ALA A 158 -3.78 2.05 -13.50
N HIS A 159 -3.84 0.91 -14.17
CA HIS A 159 -3.43 0.82 -15.56
C HIS A 159 -4.49 1.53 -16.41
N PRO A 160 -4.12 2.36 -17.40
CA PRO A 160 -5.08 2.78 -18.40
C PRO A 160 -5.68 1.51 -18.99
N ALA A 161 -7.01 1.42 -19.01
CA ALA A 161 -7.69 0.35 -19.73
C ALA A 161 -7.03 0.26 -21.10
N THR A 162 -6.57 -0.93 -21.47
CA THR A 162 -6.07 -1.20 -22.81
C THR A 162 -7.11 -0.68 -23.78
N VAL A 163 -6.79 0.42 -24.48
CA VAL A 163 -7.56 0.94 -25.61
C VAL A 163 -7.54 -0.18 -26.64
N GLY A 164 -8.60 -0.98 -26.69
CA GLY A 164 -8.55 -2.20 -27.49
C GLY A 164 -9.76 -3.12 -27.43
N ASP A 165 -10.91 -2.69 -26.90
CA ASP A 165 -12.15 -3.43 -27.08
C ASP A 165 -13.34 -2.45 -27.16
N ALA A 166 -14.09 -2.56 -28.25
CA ALA A 166 -15.38 -1.91 -28.55
C ALA A 166 -15.40 -0.57 -29.29
N ASP A 167 -14.77 -0.49 -30.48
CA ASP A 167 -15.30 0.43 -31.53
C ASP A 167 -15.09 -0.02 -33.00
N ASP A 168 -14.77 -1.30 -33.27
CA ASP A 168 -14.62 -1.83 -34.63
C ASP A 168 -15.54 -3.05 -34.87
N ALA A 169 -16.87 -2.85 -34.94
CA ALA A 169 -17.78 -3.81 -35.58
C ALA A 169 -19.21 -3.28 -35.80
N SER A 170 -19.41 -2.07 -36.34
CA SER A 170 -20.76 -1.68 -36.78
C SER A 170 -20.79 -0.59 -37.85
N THR A 171 -20.11 -0.79 -38.98
CA THR A 171 -20.45 -0.11 -40.26
C THR A 171 -20.01 -0.92 -41.47
N LEU A 172 -20.71 -2.01 -41.78
CA LEU A 172 -20.81 -2.49 -43.16
C LEU A 172 -22.24 -2.98 -43.39
N SER A 173 -23.10 -2.04 -43.83
CA SER A 173 -24.37 -2.35 -44.46
C SER A 173 -24.09 -2.75 -45.92
N PRO A 174 -24.58 -3.90 -46.42
CA PRO A 174 -24.55 -4.18 -47.84
C PRO A 174 -25.73 -3.45 -48.49
N ALA A 175 -25.43 -2.47 -49.35
CA ALA A 175 -26.43 -1.93 -50.27
C ALA A 175 -26.75 -2.99 -51.33
N ALA A 176 -28.05 -3.25 -51.48
CA ALA A 176 -28.65 -4.02 -52.57
C ALA A 176 -28.74 -3.18 -53.85
#